data_AF-A0A5B8EE77-F1
#
_entry.id   AF-A0A5B8EE77-F1
#
_cell.length_a   1.000
_cell.length_b   1.000
_cell.length_c   1.000
_cell.angle_alpha   90.00
_cell.angle_beta   90.00
_cell.angle_gamma   90.00
#
_symmetry.space_group_name_H-M   'P 1'
#
loop_
_entity.id
_entity.type
_entity.pdbx_description
1 polymer ?
#
loop_
_entity_poly.entity_id
_entity_poly.type
_entity_poly.pdbx_seq_one_letter_code
_entity_poly.pdbx_strand_id
1 'polypeptide(L)' 'MTPKQYEKLVKHHRLCVEANKLTKLDKSKTATRLRLVAFKQEAGMYPDEYLKRFDKCWKD' A
#
# COMPACT_ATOMS: atom_id res chain seq x y z
N MET A 1 -11.81 -14.76 -13.81
CA MET A 1 -11.39 -14.26 -12.48
C MET A 1 -12.25 -14.92 -11.43
N THR A 2 -11.66 -15.63 -10.46
CA THR A 2 -12.44 -16.25 -9.37
C THR A 2 -12.75 -15.19 -8.29
N PRO A 3 -13.78 -15.37 -7.45
CA PRO A 3 -14.10 -14.44 -6.36
C PRO A 3 -12.89 -14.14 -5.46
N LYS A 4 -12.08 -15.17 -5.15
CA LYS A 4 -10.83 -15.03 -4.39
C LYS A 4 -9.76 -14.19 -5.11
N GLN A 5 -9.68 -14.27 -6.43
CA GLN A 5 -8.77 -13.42 -7.21
C GLN A 5 -9.24 -11.97 -7.21
N TYR A 6 -10.55 -11.74 -7.28
CA TYR A 6 -11.14 -10.40 -7.19
C TYR A 6 -10.90 -9.76 -5.81
N GLU A 7 -11.13 -10.49 -4.72
CA GLU A 7 -10.84 -10.01 -3.36
C GLU A 7 -9.37 -9.61 -3.18
N LYS A 8 -8.45 -10.43 -3.70
CA LYS A 8 -7.02 -10.10 -3.69
C LYS A 8 -6.75 -8.82 -4.48
N LEU A 9 -7.34 -8.67 -5.66
CA LEU A 9 -7.19 -7.47 -6.49
C LEU A 9 -7.68 -6.21 -5.77
N VAL A 10 -8.86 -6.27 -5.15
CA VAL A 10 -9.44 -5.16 -4.38
C VAL A 10 -8.55 -4.81 -3.19
N LYS A 11 -8.04 -5.82 -2.46
CA LYS A 11 -7.11 -5.60 -1.36
C LYS A 11 -5.83 -4.91 -1.83
N HIS A 12 -5.24 -5.38 -2.93
CA HIS A 12 -4.05 -4.78 -3.53
C HIS A 12 -4.30 -3.34 -3.97
N HIS A 13 -5.42 -3.08 -4.63
CA HIS A 13 -5.77 -1.73 -5.06
C HIS A 13 -5.92 -0.77 -3.87
N ARG A 14 -6.63 -1.19 -2.81
CA ARG A 14 -6.76 -0.42 -1.57
C ARG A 14 -5.40 -0.06 -0.97
N LEU A 15 -4.50 -1.05 -0.87
CA LEU A 15 -3.14 -0.84 -0.33
C LEU A 15 -2.30 0.09 -1.22
N CYS A 16 -2.39 0.01 -2.55
CA CYS A 16 -1.71 0.95 -3.44
C CYS A 16 -2.21 2.40 -3.25
N VAL A 17 -3.53 2.60 -3.14
CA VAL A 17 -4.10 3.93 -2.91
C VAL A 17 -3.65 4.50 -1.56
N GLU A 18 -3.68 3.66 -0.52
CA GLU A 18 -3.24 4.05 0.82
C GLU A 18 -1.74 4.37 0.86
N ALA A 19 -0.91 3.54 0.22
CA ALA A 19 0.52 3.77 0.10
C ALA A 19 0.84 5.08 -0.62
N ASN A 20 0.13 5.40 -1.70
CA ASN A 20 0.28 6.65 -2.44
C ASN A 20 -0.10 7.88 -1.60
N LYS A 21 -1.08 7.74 -0.70
CA LYS A 21 -1.42 8.82 0.25
C LYS A 21 -0.32 8.96 1.31
N LEU A 22 0.12 7.86 1.90
CA LEU A 22 1.11 7.86 2.98
C LEU A 22 2.48 8.39 2.54
N THR A 23 2.90 8.12 1.29
CA THR A 23 4.16 8.63 0.74
C THR A 23 4.16 10.14 0.54
N LYS A 24 2.99 10.75 0.35
CA LYS A 24 2.83 12.21 0.19
C LYS A 24 2.66 12.95 1.52
N LEU A 25 2.43 12.24 2.62
CA LEU A 25 2.26 12.85 3.93
C LEU A 25 3.61 13.17 4.58
N ASP A 26 3.61 14.23 5.38
CA ASP A 26 4.77 14.60 6.19
C ASP A 26 5.03 13.55 7.28
N LYS A 27 6.20 12.90 7.19
CA LYS A 27 6.66 11.84 8.11
C LYS A 27 7.10 12.39 9.47
N SER A 28 7.28 13.71 9.59
CA SER A 28 7.62 14.35 10.87
C SER A 28 6.51 14.15 11.91
N LYS A 29 5.25 14.13 11.46
CA LYS A 29 4.06 13.99 12.30
C LYS A 29 3.92 12.58 12.87
N THR A 30 3.71 12.49 14.18
CA THR A 30 3.52 11.22 14.91
C THR A 30 2.36 10.40 14.34
N ALA A 31 1.25 11.04 13.97
CA ALA A 31 0.10 10.37 13.36
C ALA A 31 0.46 9.68 12.02
N THR A 32 1.30 10.31 11.20
CA THR A 32 1.79 9.71 9.95
C THR A 32 2.64 8.49 10.24
N ARG A 33 3.54 8.55 11.24
CA ARG A 33 4.38 7.42 11.64
C ARG A 33 3.57 6.22 12.11
N LEU A 34 2.53 6.44 12.92
CA LEU A 34 1.63 5.37 13.35
C LEU A 34 0.95 4.69 12.16
N ARG A 35 0.49 5.47 11.17
CA ARG A 35 -0.09 4.91 9.95
C ARG A 35 0.93 4.15 9.09
N LEU A 36 2.17 4.60 9.02
CA LEU A 36 3.25 3.88 8.33
C LEU A 36 3.52 2.51 8.98
N VAL A 37 3.51 2.45 10.31
CA VAL A 37 3.69 1.20 11.06
C VAL A 37 2.50 0.26 10.83
N ALA A 38 1.27 0.77 10.93
CA ALA A 38 0.06 -0.02 10.67
C ALA A 38 0.05 -0.58 9.24
N PHE A 39 0.39 0.25 8.25
CA PHE A 39 0.51 -0.20 6.85
C PHE A 39 1.55 -1.32 6.72
N LYS A 40 2.72 -1.19 7.35
CA LYS A 40 3.75 -2.23 7.32
C LYS A 40 3.27 -3.54 7.95
N GLN A 41 2.48 -3.49 9.03
CA GLN A 41 1.91 -4.68 9.65
C GLN A 41 0.89 -5.38 8.74
N GLU A 42 0.07 -4.62 8.00
CA GLU A 42 -0.93 -5.19 7.08
C GLU A 42 -0.32 -5.71 5.76
N ALA A 43 0.62 -4.94 5.18
CA ALA A 43 1.20 -5.20 3.87
C ALA A 43 2.54 -5.96 3.90
N GLY A 44 3.18 -6.06 5.07
CA GLY A 44 4.49 -6.69 5.27
C GLY A 44 5.69 -5.84 4.84
N MET A 45 5.47 -4.64 4.29
CA MET A 45 6.52 -3.75 3.78
C MET A 45 6.10 -2.28 3.88
N TYR A 46 7.04 -1.35 3.70
CA TYR A 46 6.70 0.07 3.73
C TYR A 46 5.95 0.53 2.46
N PRO A 47 5.15 1.61 2.54
CA PRO A 47 4.40 2.14 1.40
C PRO A 47 5.21 2.37 0.12
N ASP A 48 6.43 2.90 0.24
CA ASP A 48 7.32 3.18 -0.88
C ASP A 48 7.83 1.90 -1.56
N GLU A 49 8.14 0.87 -0.79
CA GLU A 49 8.51 -0.45 -1.30
C GLU A 49 7.32 -1.13 -1.97
N TYR A 50 6.13 -1.00 -1.37
CA TYR A 50 4.89 -1.54 -1.89
C TYR A 50 4.56 -0.96 -3.27
N LEU A 51 4.64 0.36 -3.42
CA LEU A 51 4.41 1.03 -4.69
C LEU A 51 5.47 0.63 -5.73
N LYS A 52 6.76 0.58 -5.37
CA LYS A 52 7.79 0.11 -6.31
C LYS A 52 7.49 -1.30 -6.86
N ARG A 53 6.93 -2.17 -6.02
CA ARG A 53 6.64 -3.56 -6.38
C ARG A 53 5.33 -3.75 -7.14
N PHE A 54 4.30 -2.96 -6.83
CA PHE A 54 2.92 -3.20 -7.29
C PHE A 54 2.27 -2.06 -8.08
N ASP A 55 2.81 -0.83 -8.07
CA ASP A 55 2.24 0.31 -8.81
C ASP A 55 2.40 0.15 -10.33
N LYS A 56 3.39 -0.64 -10.78
CA LYS A 56 3.69 -0.88 -12.20
C LYS A 56 3.60 -2.33 -12.64
N CYS A 57 3.09 -3.24 -11.81
CA CYS A 57 3.06 -4.68 -12.10
C CYS A 57 2.05 -5.09 -13.21
N TRP A 58 1.46 -4.13 -13.91
CA TRP A 58 0.48 -4.30 -14.99
C TRP A 58 1.03 -3.83 -16.34
N LYS A 59 2.28 -3.34 -16.38
CA LYS A 59 2.92 -2.78 -17.58
C LYS A 59 3.81 -3.78 -18.33
N ASP A 60 3.83 -5.04 -17.91
CA ASP A 60 4.46 -6.15 -18.63
C ASP A 60 3.41 -6.89 -19.48
#